data_AF-A0A1H4DDL8-F1
#
_entry.id   AF-A0A1H4DDL8-F1
#
_cell.length_a   1.000
_cell.length_b   1.000
_cell.length_c   1.000
_cell.angle_alpha   90.00
_cell.angle_beta   90.00
_cell.angle_gamma   90.00
#
_symmetry.space_group_name_H-M   'P 1'
#
loop_
_entity.id
_entity.type
_entity.pdbx_description
1 polymer ?
#
loop_
_entity_poly.entity_id
_entity_poly.type
_entity_poly.pdbx_seq_one_letter_code
_entity_poly.pdbx_strand_id
1 'polypeptide(L)'
;MEKNQKQAINLLAGKRMAVALSNENLRIGASTAWSAKVAGTLDESRIHLDFEVGKGGVIKEIDRKVSIPKRIKAILQSYNIEDPNKGLSNDILMQKGKGIRTYASLILHGSHDTMTKLAFGNQQISFEPNADNSHLQRQEDIEKWAKDMYKFIADKYGESHIAAFIVHLDETTPHAHCVVVPISKRGKLSYKEVFVGKSKYEYSQRTKELWDEASKISEKYGLARGDDMLMTGARHKSYLQWMREMIVKNGSILEEIDKAISDKNDIIAQQKQQINGFNDEKKKAEKKMKSFITMINNMEAAKETLEAQVAALDCEYDEGNERYEKKQQELSDKIAELEEKLSDKRKMLEDVAEQLEKLGLRMVKVQSEYDDLRREINKEKDVYYEKVQRNINGTLWREVAYNCKQLSPKWNRLVDSLTPTQRELYENVKGISWIEDMSERADEISCVACALYLGFLDQATSFARDNGGGGCSPDSDWGRRKDEDDLEFMHRCCIMGRKMMRPSMSPRRGFRR
;
A
#
# COMPACT_ATOMS: atom_id res chain seq x y z
N MET A 1 18.83 -14.50 4.81
CA MET A 1 20.01 -13.91 4.17
C MET A 1 19.95 -12.42 4.41
N GLU A 2 20.92 -11.83 5.11
CA GLU A 2 21.02 -10.37 5.18
C GLU A 2 21.02 -9.80 3.75
N LYS A 3 20.14 -8.85 3.47
CA LYS A 3 20.13 -8.15 2.19
C LYS A 3 21.47 -7.47 2.03
N ASN A 4 22.25 -7.90 1.03
CA ASN A 4 23.53 -7.30 0.71
C ASN A 4 23.31 -5.80 0.42
N GLN A 5 23.83 -4.93 1.29
CA GLN A 5 23.62 -3.48 1.24
C GLN A 5 24.51 -2.89 0.14
N LYS A 6 23.93 -2.13 -0.79
CA LYS A 6 24.59 -1.72 -2.04
C LYS A 6 24.51 -0.23 -2.27
N GLN A 7 25.58 0.33 -2.83
CA GLN A 7 25.56 1.69 -3.37
C GLN A 7 24.73 1.76 -4.65
N ALA A 8 24.28 2.96 -5.00
CA ALA A 8 23.61 3.26 -6.25
C ALA A 8 23.91 4.69 -6.72
N ILE A 9 24.16 4.84 -8.01
CA ILE A 9 24.43 6.12 -8.66
C ILE A 9 23.54 6.25 -9.89
N ASN A 10 22.69 7.27 -9.92
CA ASN A 10 21.94 7.61 -11.12
C ASN A 10 22.56 8.85 -11.78
N LEU A 11 22.89 8.75 -13.07
CA LEU A 11 23.44 9.84 -13.87
C LEU A 11 22.43 10.24 -14.95
N LEU A 12 21.89 11.44 -14.82
CA LEU A 12 20.98 12.03 -15.78
C LEU A 12 21.58 13.29 -16.39
N ALA A 13 21.33 13.50 -17.68
CA ALA A 13 21.83 14.66 -18.37
C ALA A 13 20.70 15.65 -18.68
N GLY A 14 20.97 16.95 -18.56
CA GLY A 14 19.98 17.97 -18.84
C GLY A 14 20.50 19.09 -19.74
N LYS A 15 19.57 19.70 -20.49
CA LYS A 15 19.84 20.82 -21.41
C LYS A 15 19.60 22.17 -20.76
N ARG A 16 18.58 22.26 -19.92
CA ARG A 16 18.25 23.42 -19.11
C ARG A 16 17.60 22.92 -17.84
N MET A 17 18.19 23.25 -16.69
CA MET A 17 17.62 22.83 -15.41
C MET A 17 16.34 23.64 -15.18
N ALA A 18 15.23 22.95 -14.97
CA ALA A 18 13.98 23.58 -14.59
C ALA A 18 14.13 24.24 -13.21
N VAL A 19 13.52 25.41 -13.04
CA VAL A 19 13.50 26.08 -11.73
C VAL A 19 12.81 25.20 -10.68
N ALA A 20 11.77 24.45 -11.06
CA ALA A 20 11.12 23.48 -10.17
C ALA A 20 12.08 22.41 -9.64
N LEU A 21 12.94 21.84 -10.49
CA LEU A 21 13.97 20.87 -10.06
C LEU A 21 15.04 21.53 -9.19
N SER A 22 15.40 22.78 -9.47
CA SER A 22 16.30 23.53 -8.59
C SER A 22 15.69 23.77 -7.22
N ASN A 23 14.40 24.07 -7.17
CA ASN A 23 13.69 24.37 -5.95
C ASN A 23 13.50 23.11 -5.11
N GLU A 24 13.24 21.98 -5.75
CA GLU A 24 13.24 20.65 -5.13
C GLU A 24 14.56 20.39 -4.40
N ASN A 25 15.66 20.41 -5.15
CA ASN A 25 17.00 20.20 -4.60
C ASN A 25 17.28 21.15 -3.43
N LEU A 26 16.94 22.44 -3.56
CA LEU A 26 17.25 23.46 -2.56
C LEU A 26 16.20 23.55 -1.44
N ARG A 27 15.12 22.75 -1.49
CA ARG A 27 13.94 22.89 -0.63
C ARG A 27 13.38 24.33 -0.59
N ILE A 28 13.45 25.03 -1.73
CA ILE A 28 12.86 26.37 -1.89
C ILE A 28 11.37 26.20 -2.12
N GLY A 29 10.57 26.61 -1.13
CA GLY A 29 9.13 26.36 -1.11
C GLY A 29 8.77 24.99 -0.56
N ALA A 30 9.63 24.38 0.26
CA ALA A 30 9.30 23.15 0.98
C ALA A 30 8.08 23.31 1.93
N SER A 31 7.75 24.53 2.32
CA SER A 31 6.50 24.87 3.03
C SER A 31 5.33 25.17 2.09
N THR A 32 5.44 24.82 0.81
CA THR A 32 4.39 25.04 -0.20
C THR A 32 4.09 23.74 -0.95
N ALA A 33 2.91 23.72 -1.55
CA ALA A 33 2.29 22.60 -2.24
C ALA A 33 3.14 21.75 -3.21
N TRP A 34 4.32 22.19 -3.62
CA TRP A 34 5.25 21.36 -4.38
C TRP A 34 5.61 20.05 -3.64
N SER A 35 5.65 20.06 -2.30
CA SER A 35 5.85 18.89 -1.43
C SER A 35 4.83 17.75 -1.63
N ALA A 36 3.58 18.05 -2.02
CA ALA A 36 2.57 16.99 -2.21
C ALA A 36 2.55 16.36 -3.62
N LYS A 37 3.46 16.73 -4.52
CA LYS A 37 3.77 15.91 -5.70
C LYS A 37 4.56 14.65 -5.33
N VAL A 38 5.20 14.68 -4.15
CA VAL A 38 5.99 13.61 -3.52
C VAL A 38 5.22 13.07 -2.30
N ALA A 39 3.88 13.14 -2.34
CA ALA A 39 2.98 12.70 -1.27
C ALA A 39 3.17 11.21 -1.00
N GLY A 40 3.99 10.92 0.01
CA GLY A 40 4.28 9.59 0.52
C GLY A 40 5.69 9.43 1.11
N THR A 41 6.68 10.25 0.70
CA THR A 41 8.09 10.00 1.09
C THR A 41 8.83 11.18 1.72
N LEU A 42 8.32 12.40 1.62
CA LEU A 42 8.94 13.61 2.23
C LEU A 42 8.40 13.83 3.65
N ASP A 43 9.29 14.08 4.60
CA ASP A 43 9.01 14.36 6.00
C ASP A 43 9.54 15.75 6.36
N GLU A 44 8.62 16.70 6.48
CA GLU A 44 8.94 18.10 6.73
C GLU A 44 9.68 18.34 8.05
N SER A 45 9.45 17.49 9.05
CA SER A 45 10.11 17.59 10.36
C SER A 45 11.61 17.40 10.26
N ARG A 46 12.11 16.72 9.22
CA ARG A 46 13.54 16.42 9.00
C ARG A 46 14.26 17.38 8.06
N ILE A 47 13.57 18.32 7.40
CA ILE A 47 14.17 19.24 6.41
C ILE A 47 15.32 20.07 7.00
N HIS A 48 15.23 20.40 8.29
CA HIS A 48 16.27 21.15 8.99
C HIS A 48 17.59 20.38 9.12
N LEU A 49 17.57 19.06 8.90
CA LEU A 49 18.74 18.18 8.94
C LEU A 49 19.47 18.12 7.59
N ASP A 50 18.82 18.54 6.51
CA ASP A 50 19.44 18.62 5.18
C ASP A 50 20.61 19.60 5.15
N PHE A 51 21.58 19.34 4.26
CA PHE A 51 22.76 20.19 4.15
C PHE A 51 23.34 20.23 2.74
N GLU A 52 24.21 21.21 2.52
CA GLU A 52 24.96 21.35 1.28
C GLU A 52 26.47 21.18 1.55
N VAL A 53 27.16 20.47 0.67
CA VAL A 53 28.62 20.38 0.69
C VAL A 53 29.18 21.44 -0.26
N GLY A 54 29.84 22.44 0.32
CA GLY A 54 30.50 23.52 -0.41
C GLY A 54 31.93 23.19 -0.85
N LYS A 55 32.54 24.13 -1.56
CA LYS A 55 33.96 24.06 -1.98
C LYS A 55 34.87 23.80 -0.77
N GLY A 56 35.88 22.97 -0.97
CA GLY A 56 36.77 22.44 0.07
C GLY A 56 36.16 21.32 0.90
N GLY A 57 34.96 20.81 0.56
CA GLY A 57 34.25 19.81 1.36
C GLY A 57 33.64 20.37 2.65
N VAL A 58 33.36 21.68 2.69
CA VAL A 58 32.81 22.36 3.86
C VAL A 58 31.31 22.10 3.94
N ILE A 59 30.83 21.57 5.07
CA ILE A 59 29.39 21.41 5.34
C ILE A 59 28.81 22.77 5.69
N LYS A 60 27.69 23.11 5.05
CA LYS A 60 26.96 24.34 5.27
C LYS A 60 25.47 24.09 5.15
N GLU A 61 24.67 25.02 5.67
CA GLU A 61 23.25 25.07 5.36
C GLU A 61 23.03 25.23 3.85
N ILE A 62 21.91 24.70 3.36
CA ILE A 62 21.55 24.81 1.95
C ILE A 62 21.39 26.29 1.58
N ASP A 63 22.15 26.74 0.59
CA ASP A 63 22.01 28.11 0.08
C ASP A 63 20.77 28.23 -0.83
N ARG A 64 19.67 28.62 -0.20
CA ARG A 64 18.36 28.86 -0.83
C ARG A 64 18.27 30.19 -1.60
N LYS A 65 19.30 31.05 -1.54
CA LYS A 65 19.27 32.39 -2.16
C LYS A 65 19.64 32.34 -3.64
N VAL A 66 20.53 31.43 -4.04
CA VAL A 66 21.02 31.30 -5.42
C VAL A 66 20.56 29.98 -6.03
N SER A 67 19.61 30.04 -6.96
CA SER A 67 19.12 28.85 -7.68
C SER A 67 20.22 28.15 -8.47
N ILE A 68 20.14 26.83 -8.57
CA ILE A 68 21.12 26.00 -9.30
C ILE A 68 21.27 26.45 -10.76
N PRO A 69 20.21 26.84 -11.50
CA PRO A 69 20.36 27.43 -12.84
C PRO A 69 21.24 28.68 -12.87
N LYS A 70 21.15 29.57 -11.87
CA LYS A 70 22.04 30.73 -11.76
C LYS A 70 23.48 30.30 -11.46
N ARG A 71 23.67 29.29 -10.61
CA ARG A 71 25.00 28.72 -10.32
C ARG A 71 25.64 28.09 -11.57
N ILE A 72 24.88 27.31 -12.35
CA ILE A 72 25.31 26.77 -13.65
C ILE A 72 25.72 27.91 -14.59
N LYS A 73 24.89 28.95 -14.70
CA LYS A 73 25.19 30.12 -15.54
C LYS A 73 26.50 30.82 -15.11
N ALA A 74 26.72 30.98 -13.81
CA ALA A 74 27.94 31.58 -13.28
C ALA A 74 29.19 30.75 -13.63
N ILE A 75 29.09 29.42 -13.55
CA ILE A 75 30.18 28.52 -13.99
C ILE A 75 30.43 28.68 -15.49
N LEU A 76 29.40 28.67 -16.34
CA LEU A 76 29.60 28.88 -17.78
C LEU A 76 30.30 30.22 -18.08
N GLN A 77 29.89 31.29 -17.38
CA GLN A 77 30.50 32.61 -17.50
C GLN A 77 31.96 32.64 -17.06
N SER A 78 32.35 31.92 -16.00
CA SER A 78 33.75 31.88 -15.55
C SER A 78 34.69 31.20 -16.55
N TYR A 79 34.16 30.44 -17.51
CA TYR A 79 34.90 29.85 -18.62
C TYR A 79 34.71 30.61 -19.95
N ASN A 80 34.11 31.80 -19.92
CA ASN A 80 33.76 32.58 -21.12
C ASN A 80 32.86 31.81 -22.11
N ILE A 81 31.96 30.97 -21.58
CA ILE A 81 31.01 30.19 -22.37
C ILE A 81 29.63 30.85 -22.29
N GLU A 82 29.10 31.27 -23.44
CA GLU A 82 27.70 31.65 -23.54
C GLU A 82 26.80 30.40 -23.51
N ASP A 83 25.65 30.48 -22.85
CA ASP A 83 24.69 29.37 -22.80
C ASP A 83 24.27 28.98 -24.24
N PRO A 84 24.63 27.78 -24.72
CA PRO A 84 24.36 27.36 -26.09
C PRO A 84 22.86 27.18 -26.37
N ASN A 85 22.04 27.12 -25.32
CA ASN A 85 20.60 27.00 -25.43
C ASN A 85 19.87 28.33 -25.23
N LYS A 86 20.60 29.46 -25.13
CA LYS A 86 20.02 30.79 -25.01
C LYS A 86 19.09 31.05 -26.21
N GLY A 87 17.89 31.58 -25.93
CA GLY A 87 16.87 31.86 -26.95
C GLY A 87 16.02 30.66 -27.39
N LEU A 88 16.37 29.42 -27.00
CA LEU A 88 15.52 28.24 -27.28
C LEU A 88 14.39 28.13 -26.25
N SER A 89 13.17 27.86 -26.70
CA SER A 89 12.05 27.54 -25.80
C SER A 89 12.22 26.14 -25.18
N ASN A 90 11.52 25.88 -24.06
CA ASN A 90 11.56 24.56 -23.43
C ASN A 90 11.01 23.47 -24.36
N ASP A 91 9.97 23.75 -25.16
CA ASP A 91 9.40 22.82 -26.12
C ASP A 91 10.42 22.40 -27.19
N ILE A 92 11.22 23.35 -27.68
CA ILE A 92 12.30 23.06 -28.62
C ILE A 92 13.36 22.17 -27.95
N LEU A 93 13.71 22.45 -26.69
CA LEU A 93 14.68 21.64 -25.95
C LEU A 93 14.19 20.22 -25.66
N MET A 94 12.89 19.96 -25.62
CA MET A 94 12.34 18.60 -25.47
C MET A 94 12.44 17.77 -26.75
N GLN A 95 12.58 18.40 -27.92
CA GLN A 95 12.72 17.69 -29.19
C GLN A 95 14.04 16.93 -29.29
N LYS A 96 13.98 15.73 -29.92
CA LYS A 96 15.15 14.88 -30.14
C LYS A 96 16.17 15.59 -31.03
N GLY A 97 17.43 15.62 -30.60
CA GLY A 97 18.54 16.24 -31.34
C GLY A 97 18.64 17.77 -31.25
N LYS A 98 17.71 18.45 -30.55
CA LYS A 98 17.76 19.90 -30.32
C LYS A 98 18.44 20.24 -29.00
N GLY A 99 19.19 21.34 -28.96
CA GLY A 99 19.86 21.85 -27.77
C GLY A 99 21.07 21.01 -27.30
N ILE A 100 21.91 21.63 -26.48
CA ILE A 100 23.12 21.06 -25.92
C ILE A 100 22.90 20.70 -24.46
N ARG A 101 23.46 19.58 -23.99
CA ARG A 101 23.43 19.21 -22.57
C ARG A 101 24.39 20.10 -21.79
N THR A 102 23.87 20.89 -20.87
CA THR A 102 24.61 21.93 -20.12
C THR A 102 24.94 21.49 -18.69
N TYR A 103 24.33 20.42 -18.19
CA TYR A 103 24.64 19.85 -16.87
C TYR A 103 24.42 18.34 -16.84
N ALA A 104 25.06 17.70 -15.86
CA ALA A 104 24.83 16.35 -15.40
C ALA A 104 24.28 16.40 -13.97
N SER A 105 23.20 15.67 -13.70
CA SER A 105 22.63 15.48 -12.37
C SER A 105 22.94 14.05 -11.93
N LEU A 106 23.70 13.94 -10.85
CA LEU A 106 24.02 12.68 -10.20
C LEU A 106 23.17 12.57 -8.93
N ILE A 107 22.50 11.44 -8.75
CA ILE A 107 21.88 11.07 -7.48
C ILE A 107 22.75 9.96 -6.90
N LEU A 108 23.39 10.25 -5.76
CA LEU A 108 24.28 9.35 -5.05
C LEU A 108 23.53 8.83 -3.82
N HIS A 109 23.37 7.53 -3.70
CA HIS A 109 22.70 6.91 -2.55
C HIS A 109 23.17 5.48 -2.32
N GLY A 110 22.56 4.82 -1.35
CA GLY A 110 22.76 3.40 -1.09
C GLY A 110 21.47 2.72 -0.65
N SER A 111 21.61 1.50 -0.15
CA SER A 111 20.53 0.79 0.51
C SER A 111 19.98 1.57 1.70
N HIS A 112 18.64 1.55 1.82
CA HIS A 112 17.88 2.32 2.80
C HIS A 112 18.42 2.18 4.23
N ASP A 113 18.61 0.96 4.72
CA ASP A 113 19.01 0.71 6.10
C ASP A 113 20.38 1.33 6.42
N THR A 114 21.35 1.14 5.53
CA THR A 114 22.71 1.67 5.71
C THR A 114 22.71 3.19 5.66
N MET A 115 22.03 3.80 4.68
CA MET A 115 21.95 5.26 4.56
C MET A 115 21.26 5.89 5.76
N THR A 116 20.18 5.27 6.25
CA THR A 116 19.46 5.72 7.46
C THR A 116 20.33 5.60 8.70
N LYS A 117 21.08 4.50 8.84
CA LYS A 117 22.03 4.31 9.94
C LYS A 117 23.16 5.33 9.91
N LEU A 118 23.69 5.67 8.73
CA LEU A 118 24.70 6.74 8.60
C LEU A 118 24.12 8.11 8.98
N ALA A 119 22.85 8.38 8.64
CA ALA A 119 22.20 9.65 8.90
C ALA A 119 21.77 9.86 10.34
N PHE A 120 21.23 8.81 10.98
CA PHE A 120 20.55 8.91 12.28
C PHE A 120 21.07 7.92 13.33
N GLY A 121 21.98 7.01 12.98
CA GLY A 121 22.53 6.03 13.92
C GLY A 121 21.45 5.06 14.41
N ASN A 122 21.31 4.94 15.73
CA ASN A 122 20.30 4.09 16.38
C ASN A 122 19.07 4.89 16.86
N GLN A 123 18.92 6.15 16.44
CA GLN A 123 17.76 6.97 16.80
C GLN A 123 16.48 6.36 16.23
N GLN A 124 15.39 6.43 17.00
CA GLN A 124 14.09 5.95 16.55
C GLN A 124 13.53 6.90 15.49
N ILE A 125 13.23 6.36 14.31
CA ILE A 125 12.66 7.07 13.17
C ILE A 125 11.38 6.34 12.74
N SER A 126 10.31 7.10 12.50
CA SER A 126 9.08 6.58 11.93
C SER A 126 8.95 7.00 10.47
N PHE A 127 8.70 6.03 9.58
CA PHE A 127 8.42 6.28 8.17
C PHE A 127 6.92 6.27 7.84
N GLU A 128 6.07 6.27 8.87
CA GLU A 128 4.62 6.37 8.70
C GLU A 128 4.22 7.74 8.14
N PRO A 129 3.15 7.82 7.33
CA PRO A 129 2.65 9.10 6.84
C PRO A 129 2.31 10.05 8.01
N ASN A 130 2.79 11.29 7.93
CA ASN A 130 2.63 12.34 8.97
C ASN A 130 3.34 12.07 10.31
N ALA A 131 4.29 11.14 10.37
CA ALA A 131 5.13 11.01 11.55
C ALA A 131 5.94 12.27 11.82
N ASP A 132 6.03 12.69 13.08
CA ASP A 132 6.91 13.77 13.50
C ASP A 132 8.25 13.19 13.97
N ASN A 133 9.31 13.51 13.25
CA ASN A 133 10.68 13.12 13.54
C ASN A 133 11.57 14.33 13.91
N SER A 134 10.98 15.42 14.42
CA SER A 134 11.70 16.64 14.81
C SER A 134 12.76 16.42 15.90
N HIS A 135 12.67 15.32 16.65
CA HIS A 135 13.65 14.94 17.68
C HIS A 135 14.97 14.41 17.11
N LEU A 136 15.00 14.04 15.82
CA LEU A 136 16.19 13.46 15.21
C LEU A 136 17.32 14.48 15.08
N GLN A 137 18.54 13.99 15.30
CA GLN A 137 19.77 14.74 15.07
C GLN A 137 20.60 14.06 13.99
N ARG A 138 21.10 14.86 13.03
CA ARG A 138 22.03 14.38 11.99
C ARG A 138 23.32 13.88 12.63
N GLN A 139 23.75 12.68 12.24
CA GLN A 139 25.02 12.09 12.67
C GLN A 139 26.20 12.55 11.81
N GLU A 140 27.42 12.46 12.35
CA GLU A 140 28.64 12.85 11.64
C GLU A 140 28.97 11.90 10.46
N ASP A 141 28.54 10.64 10.54
CA ASP A 141 28.89 9.62 9.55
C ASP A 141 28.29 9.91 8.17
N ILE A 142 27.07 10.44 8.09
CA ILE A 142 26.50 10.89 6.81
C ILE A 142 27.23 12.10 6.24
N GLU A 143 27.77 12.98 7.10
CA GLU A 143 28.59 14.11 6.65
C GLU A 143 29.94 13.64 6.10
N LYS A 144 30.59 12.67 6.76
CA LYS A 144 31.83 12.05 6.28
C LYS A 144 31.59 11.38 4.92
N TRP A 145 30.51 10.60 4.79
CA TRP A 145 30.10 10.00 3.51
C TRP A 145 29.90 11.05 2.42
N ALA A 146 29.17 12.13 2.73
CA ALA A 146 28.91 13.21 1.78
C ALA A 146 30.19 13.94 1.36
N LYS A 147 31.12 14.20 2.30
CA LYS A 147 32.43 14.82 2.00
C LYS A 147 33.28 13.96 1.09
N ASP A 148 33.30 12.65 1.32
CA ASP A 148 34.07 11.73 0.49
C ASP A 148 33.48 11.60 -0.91
N MET A 149 32.17 11.52 -1.02
CA MET A 149 31.46 11.52 -2.30
C MET A 149 31.64 12.85 -3.04
N TYR A 150 31.61 13.97 -2.32
CA TYR A 150 31.90 15.28 -2.90
C TYR A 150 33.33 15.33 -3.45
N LYS A 151 34.32 14.93 -2.64
CA LYS A 151 35.72 14.90 -3.04
C LYS A 151 35.94 14.02 -4.26
N PHE A 152 35.31 12.85 -4.31
CA PHE A 152 35.36 11.97 -5.48
C PHE A 152 34.87 12.64 -6.77
N ILE A 153 33.71 13.28 -6.72
CA ILE A 153 33.17 14.00 -7.87
C ILE A 153 34.06 15.20 -8.24
N ALA A 154 34.58 15.92 -7.23
CA ALA A 154 35.47 17.07 -7.41
C ALA A 154 36.80 16.67 -8.07
N ASP A 155 37.42 15.59 -7.61
CA ASP A 155 38.66 15.06 -8.17
C ASP A 155 38.46 14.56 -9.62
N LYS A 156 37.31 13.94 -9.89
CA LYS A 156 37.02 13.35 -11.21
C LYS A 156 36.59 14.37 -12.26
N TYR A 157 35.76 15.34 -11.88
CA TYR A 157 35.15 16.29 -12.83
C TYR A 157 35.61 17.73 -12.65
N GLY A 158 36.30 18.07 -11.57
CA GLY A 158 36.73 19.43 -11.24
C GLY A 158 35.77 20.11 -10.26
N GLU A 159 36.29 20.55 -9.12
CA GLU A 159 35.51 21.21 -8.06
C GLU A 159 34.82 22.49 -8.56
N SER A 160 35.49 23.26 -9.41
CA SER A 160 34.92 24.48 -10.02
C SER A 160 33.72 24.22 -10.93
N HIS A 161 33.49 22.97 -11.33
CA HIS A 161 32.39 22.57 -12.19
C HIS A 161 31.14 22.09 -11.41
N ILE A 162 31.24 21.91 -10.09
CA ILE A 162 30.11 21.50 -9.25
C ILE A 162 29.24 22.73 -8.96
N ALA A 163 28.01 22.73 -9.48
CA ALA A 163 27.03 23.79 -9.26
C ALA A 163 26.32 23.64 -7.91
N ALA A 164 26.07 22.40 -7.47
CA ALA A 164 25.46 22.09 -6.18
C ALA A 164 25.76 20.65 -5.78
N PHE A 165 25.91 20.41 -4.48
CA PHE A 165 25.95 19.07 -3.86
C PHE A 165 25.11 19.14 -2.59
N ILE A 166 23.88 18.64 -2.66
CA ILE A 166 22.89 18.79 -1.59
C ILE A 166 22.51 17.40 -1.10
N VAL A 167 22.46 17.23 0.21
CA VAL A 167 22.12 15.97 0.87
C VAL A 167 20.76 16.12 1.52
N HIS A 168 19.83 15.28 1.09
CA HIS A 168 18.47 15.19 1.62
C HIS A 168 18.39 14.04 2.62
N LEU A 169 17.99 14.37 3.84
CA LEU A 169 17.74 13.47 4.96
C LEU A 169 16.25 13.46 5.33
N ASP A 170 15.43 14.20 4.60
CA ASP A 170 14.01 14.40 4.82
C ASP A 170 13.12 13.45 4.00
N GLU A 171 13.72 12.63 3.13
CA GLU A 171 12.99 11.62 2.36
C GLU A 171 13.08 10.22 2.98
N THR A 172 12.45 9.22 2.37
CA THR A 172 12.50 7.83 2.84
C THR A 172 13.93 7.31 2.94
N THR A 173 14.81 7.61 1.99
CA THR A 173 16.20 7.16 2.03
C THR A 173 17.13 8.35 1.90
N PRO A 174 18.06 8.57 2.84
CA PRO A 174 19.06 9.63 2.71
C PRO A 174 19.86 9.51 1.40
N HIS A 175 19.99 10.62 0.67
CA HIS A 175 20.68 10.64 -0.63
C HIS A 175 21.21 12.03 -0.97
N ALA A 176 22.12 12.10 -1.95
CA ALA A 176 22.74 13.35 -2.39
C ALA A 176 22.43 13.67 -3.86
N HIS A 177 21.97 14.89 -4.11
CA HIS A 177 21.81 15.50 -5.42
C HIS A 177 23.07 16.31 -5.76
N CYS A 178 23.83 15.84 -6.75
CA CYS A 178 25.04 16.50 -7.22
C CYS A 178 24.88 16.98 -8.67
N VAL A 179 25.07 18.28 -8.92
CA VAL A 179 24.91 18.90 -10.23
C VAL A 179 26.26 19.38 -10.74
N VAL A 180 26.70 18.84 -11.88
CA VAL A 180 28.01 19.12 -12.48
C VAL A 180 27.85 19.72 -13.88
N VAL A 181 28.58 20.80 -14.17
CA VAL A 181 28.66 21.39 -15.52
C VAL A 181 29.76 20.68 -16.31
N PRO A 182 29.48 20.03 -17.45
CA PRO A 182 30.45 19.21 -18.16
C PRO A 182 31.42 20.09 -18.98
N ILE A 183 32.41 20.70 -18.32
CA ILE A 183 33.49 21.42 -18.97
C ILE A 183 34.64 20.44 -19.25
N SER A 184 35.07 20.35 -20.50
CA SER A 184 36.20 19.50 -20.88
C SER A 184 37.52 20.07 -20.40
N LYS A 185 38.59 19.25 -20.44
CA LYS A 185 39.96 19.70 -20.13
C LYS A 185 40.43 20.88 -21.01
N ARG A 186 39.77 21.12 -22.14
CA ARG A 186 40.03 22.23 -23.07
C ARG A 186 39.19 23.48 -22.76
N GLY A 187 38.49 23.51 -21.63
CA GLY A 187 37.65 24.63 -21.23
C GLY A 187 36.37 24.78 -22.06
N LYS A 188 35.90 23.73 -22.74
CA LYS A 188 34.68 23.77 -23.57
C LYS A 188 33.55 22.96 -22.95
N LEU A 189 32.33 23.48 -23.02
CA LEU A 189 31.14 22.73 -22.59
C LEU A 189 30.89 21.54 -23.52
N SER A 190 31.02 20.32 -22.99
CA SER A 190 30.82 19.09 -23.77
C SER A 190 30.48 17.90 -22.87
N TYR A 191 29.18 17.64 -22.69
CA TYR A 191 28.72 16.41 -22.02
C TYR A 191 29.27 15.15 -22.68
N LYS A 192 29.38 15.15 -24.02
CA LYS A 192 29.89 13.99 -24.77
C LYS A 192 31.35 13.71 -24.39
N GLU A 193 32.21 14.72 -24.34
CA GLU A 193 33.63 14.53 -24.02
C GLU A 193 33.86 14.12 -22.56
N VAL A 194 33.10 14.71 -21.63
CA VAL A 194 33.24 14.47 -20.20
C VAL A 194 32.65 13.11 -19.78
N PHE A 195 31.39 12.84 -20.11
CA PHE A 195 30.67 11.66 -19.61
C PHE A 195 30.59 10.51 -20.61
N VAL A 196 30.49 10.76 -21.92
CA VAL A 196 30.19 9.72 -22.93
C VAL A 196 31.44 9.12 -23.57
N GLY A 197 32.43 9.94 -23.90
CA GLY A 197 33.55 9.54 -24.74
C GLY A 197 33.21 9.49 -26.24
N LYS A 198 34.03 8.76 -27.00
CA LYS A 198 33.98 8.68 -28.46
C LYS A 198 32.88 7.74 -28.96
N SER A 199 32.50 6.73 -28.17
CA SER A 199 31.56 5.68 -28.57
C SER A 199 30.60 5.26 -27.44
N LYS A 200 29.56 4.49 -27.78
CA LYS A 200 28.66 3.89 -26.79
C LYS A 200 29.39 2.88 -25.87
N TYR A 201 30.42 2.21 -26.39
CA TYR A 201 31.23 1.27 -25.61
C TYR A 201 32.03 2.02 -24.54
N GLU A 202 32.68 3.12 -24.93
CA GLU A 202 33.43 3.96 -24.00
C GLU A 202 32.51 4.56 -22.92
N TYR A 203 31.27 4.95 -23.30
CA TYR A 203 30.29 5.41 -22.32
C TYR A 203 29.93 4.34 -21.28
N SER A 204 29.68 3.10 -21.75
CA SER A 204 29.41 1.96 -20.87
C SER A 204 30.58 1.70 -19.93
N GLN A 205 31.81 1.67 -20.47
CA GLN A 205 33.02 1.44 -19.69
C GLN A 205 33.23 2.54 -18.64
N ARG A 206 33.17 3.82 -19.04
CA ARG A 206 33.29 4.97 -18.11
C ARG A 206 32.23 4.95 -17.02
N THR A 207 31.01 4.51 -17.34
CA THR A 207 29.93 4.37 -16.35
C THR A 207 30.25 3.23 -15.37
N LYS A 208 30.75 2.08 -15.84
CA LYS A 208 31.19 0.99 -14.97
C LYS A 208 32.34 1.43 -14.07
N GLU A 209 33.35 2.10 -14.63
CA GLU A 209 34.49 2.65 -13.87
C GLU A 209 34.03 3.68 -12.83
N LEU A 210 33.07 4.55 -13.15
CA LEU A 210 32.46 5.47 -12.17
C LEU A 210 31.84 4.70 -10.99
N TRP A 211 31.11 3.62 -11.27
CA TRP A 211 30.52 2.77 -10.23
C TRP A 211 31.60 2.03 -9.42
N ASP A 212 32.61 1.47 -10.07
CA ASP A 212 33.73 0.75 -9.43
C ASP A 212 34.55 1.66 -8.52
N GLU A 213 34.85 2.88 -8.98
CA GLU A 213 35.60 3.85 -8.17
C GLU A 213 34.77 4.36 -6.99
N ALA A 214 33.47 4.62 -7.21
CA ALA A 214 32.59 5.00 -6.11
C ALA A 214 32.42 3.86 -5.08
N SER A 215 32.47 2.59 -5.50
CA SER A 215 32.31 1.46 -4.57
C SER A 215 33.44 1.40 -3.56
N LYS A 216 34.67 1.72 -3.98
CA LYS A 216 35.83 1.79 -3.08
C LYS A 216 35.64 2.81 -1.95
N ILE A 217 34.85 3.85 -2.21
CA ILE A 217 34.49 4.88 -1.22
C ILE A 217 33.30 4.43 -0.39
N SER A 218 32.33 3.77 -1.00
CA SER A 218 31.14 3.24 -0.33
C SER A 218 31.44 2.05 0.60
N GLU A 219 32.48 1.27 0.33
CA GLU A 219 32.88 0.08 1.11
C GLU A 219 33.19 0.41 2.56
N LYS A 220 33.87 1.53 2.84
CA LYS A 220 34.11 1.99 4.23
C LYS A 220 32.83 2.33 5.00
N TYR A 221 31.72 2.52 4.30
CA TYR A 221 30.41 2.80 4.85
C TYR A 221 29.48 1.57 4.83
N GLY A 222 30.00 0.39 4.52
CA GLY A 222 29.23 -0.86 4.48
C GLY A 222 28.36 -1.03 3.23
N LEU A 223 28.59 -0.23 2.19
CA LEU A 223 27.86 -0.29 0.93
C LEU A 223 28.71 -0.97 -0.15
N ALA A 224 28.31 -2.19 -0.52
CA ALA A 224 28.96 -2.94 -1.59
C ALA A 224 28.61 -2.40 -2.98
N ARG A 225 29.38 -2.79 -3.99
CA ARG A 225 29.10 -2.48 -5.38
C ARG A 225 27.76 -3.10 -5.84
N GLY A 226 26.98 -2.35 -6.62
CA GLY A 226 25.81 -2.86 -7.33
C GLY A 226 26.15 -4.04 -8.26
N ASP A 227 25.20 -4.95 -8.47
CA ASP A 227 25.39 -6.07 -9.40
C ASP A 227 25.44 -5.60 -10.86
N ASP A 228 26.12 -6.35 -11.73
CA ASP A 228 26.12 -6.05 -13.16
C ASP A 228 24.69 -6.24 -13.74
N MET A 229 24.26 -5.26 -14.53
CA MET A 229 23.00 -5.29 -15.27
C MET A 229 22.88 -6.52 -16.18
N LEU A 230 23.99 -7.02 -16.73
CA LEU A 230 24.00 -8.23 -17.56
C LEU A 230 23.69 -9.51 -16.77
N MET A 231 23.98 -9.51 -15.47
CA MET A 231 23.70 -10.64 -14.58
C MET A 231 22.30 -10.58 -13.99
N THR A 232 21.80 -9.37 -13.73
CA THR A 232 20.51 -9.15 -13.04
C THR A 232 19.34 -8.88 -13.98
N GLY A 233 19.60 -8.46 -15.22
CA GLY A 233 18.57 -8.02 -16.16
C GLY A 233 17.82 -6.74 -15.77
N ALA A 234 18.27 -6.05 -14.71
CA ALA A 234 17.58 -4.90 -14.15
C ALA A 234 17.52 -3.72 -15.13
N ARG A 235 16.35 -3.09 -15.27
CA ARG A 235 16.16 -1.85 -16.04
C ARG A 235 15.51 -0.79 -15.18
N HIS A 236 15.87 0.48 -15.40
CA HIS A 236 15.20 1.60 -14.75
C HIS A 236 13.70 1.56 -15.05
N LYS A 237 12.88 1.57 -14.00
CA LYS A 237 11.41 1.63 -14.09
C LYS A 237 10.97 3.03 -13.69
N SER A 238 10.08 3.62 -14.49
CA SER A 238 9.36 4.81 -14.03
C SER A 238 8.37 4.44 -12.94
N TYR A 239 8.00 5.38 -12.09
CA TYR A 239 7.02 5.17 -11.02
C TYR A 239 5.69 4.59 -11.54
N LEU A 240 5.18 5.09 -12.68
CA LEU A 240 3.97 4.58 -13.33
C LEU A 240 4.12 3.14 -13.83
N GLN A 241 5.32 2.75 -14.26
CA GLN A 241 5.60 1.38 -14.69
C GLN A 241 5.63 0.43 -13.48
N TRP A 242 6.26 0.85 -12.38
CA TRP A 242 6.23 0.11 -11.12
C TRP A 242 4.79 -0.05 -10.59
N MET A 243 3.99 1.01 -10.66
CA MET A 243 2.59 1.00 -10.23
C MET A 243 1.71 0.05 -11.06
N ARG A 244 1.87 0.00 -12.40
CA ARG A 244 1.16 -0.98 -13.25
C ARG A 244 1.52 -2.42 -12.90
N GLU A 245 2.79 -2.70 -12.65
CA GLU A 245 3.24 -4.04 -12.26
C GLU A 245 2.69 -4.42 -10.87
N MET A 246 2.57 -3.46 -9.94
CA MET A 246 1.90 -3.67 -8.65
C MET A 246 0.41 -3.98 -8.80
N ILE A 247 -0.30 -3.35 -9.74
CA ILE A 247 -1.72 -3.66 -10.02
C ILE A 247 -1.88 -5.10 -10.53
N VAL A 248 -1.02 -5.55 -11.45
CA VAL A 248 -1.04 -6.94 -11.95
C VAL A 248 -0.72 -7.93 -10.83
N LYS A 249 0.30 -7.63 -10.03
CA LYS A 249 0.68 -8.44 -8.86
C LYS A 249 -0.43 -8.49 -7.80
N ASN A 250 -1.15 -7.39 -7.60
CA ASN A 250 -2.31 -7.35 -6.72
C ASN A 250 -3.47 -8.19 -7.29
N GLY A 251 -3.62 -8.27 -8.61
CA GLY A 251 -4.57 -9.16 -9.28
C GLY A 251 -4.28 -10.64 -8.99
N SER A 252 -3.03 -11.09 -9.12
CA SER A 252 -2.66 -12.48 -8.80
C SER A 252 -2.84 -12.81 -7.31
N ILE A 253 -2.59 -11.83 -6.42
CA ILE A 253 -2.85 -12.00 -4.98
C ILE A 253 -4.34 -12.19 -4.69
N LEU A 254 -5.24 -11.54 -5.45
CA LEU A 254 -6.68 -11.71 -5.28
C LEU A 254 -7.13 -13.13 -5.68
N GLU A 255 -6.59 -13.70 -6.76
CA GLU A 255 -6.88 -15.09 -7.16
C GLU A 255 -6.41 -16.10 -6.10
N GLU A 256 -5.25 -15.87 -5.48
CA GLU A 256 -4.74 -16.71 -4.38
C GLU A 256 -5.65 -16.63 -3.14
N ILE A 257 -6.12 -15.43 -2.80
CA ILE A 257 -7.06 -15.22 -1.68
C ILE A 257 -8.41 -15.89 -1.97
N ASP A 258 -8.94 -15.76 -3.19
CA ASP A 258 -10.20 -16.41 -3.58
C ASP A 258 -10.13 -17.92 -3.46
N LYS A 259 -9.02 -18.50 -3.93
CA LYS A 259 -8.77 -19.94 -3.80
C LYS A 259 -8.72 -20.35 -2.32
N ALA A 260 -7.98 -19.60 -1.49
CA ALA A 260 -7.89 -19.88 -0.06
C ALA A 260 -9.26 -19.78 0.64
N ILE A 261 -10.07 -18.77 0.31
CA ILE A 261 -11.44 -18.62 0.85
C ILE A 261 -12.33 -19.79 0.40
N SER A 262 -12.21 -20.24 -0.85
CA SER A 262 -12.94 -21.41 -1.36
C SER A 262 -12.59 -22.68 -0.58
N ASP A 263 -11.29 -22.98 -0.45
CA ASP A 263 -10.80 -24.17 0.26
C ASP A 263 -11.28 -24.19 1.72
N LYS A 264 -11.27 -23.03 2.40
CA LYS A 264 -11.76 -22.91 3.79
C LYS A 264 -13.29 -23.06 3.89
N ASN A 265 -14.06 -22.60 2.90
CA ASN A 265 -15.53 -22.78 2.89
C ASN A 265 -15.92 -24.26 2.77
N ASP A 266 -15.16 -25.06 2.02
CA ASP A 266 -15.39 -26.51 1.91
C ASP A 266 -15.18 -27.21 3.25
N ILE A 267 -14.15 -26.82 4.01
CA ILE A 267 -13.90 -27.33 5.36
C ILE A 267 -15.04 -26.96 6.31
N ILE A 268 -15.55 -25.72 6.26
CA ILE A 268 -16.71 -25.28 7.04
C ILE A 268 -17.96 -26.13 6.75
N ALA A 269 -18.19 -26.46 5.48
CA ALA A 269 -19.33 -27.29 5.09
C ALA A 269 -19.23 -28.69 5.71
N GLN A 270 -18.03 -29.30 5.67
CA GLN A 270 -17.76 -30.60 6.28
C GLN A 270 -17.91 -30.57 7.80
N GLN A 271 -17.33 -29.59 8.49
CA GLN A 271 -17.45 -29.46 9.95
C GLN A 271 -18.90 -29.24 10.38
N LYS A 272 -19.67 -28.43 9.64
CA LYS A 272 -21.10 -28.24 9.92
C LYS A 272 -21.90 -29.54 9.77
N GLN A 273 -21.57 -30.35 8.77
CA GLN A 273 -22.18 -31.67 8.61
C GLN A 273 -21.83 -32.61 9.78
N GLN A 274 -20.58 -32.60 10.24
CA GLN A 274 -20.14 -33.39 11.40
C GLN A 274 -20.86 -32.97 12.68
N ILE A 275 -20.97 -31.66 12.95
CA ILE A 275 -21.69 -31.12 14.12
C ILE A 275 -23.15 -31.56 14.11
N ASN A 276 -23.82 -31.54 12.95
CA ASN A 276 -25.19 -32.03 12.82
C ASN A 276 -25.29 -33.54 13.10
N GLY A 277 -24.36 -34.32 12.55
CA GLY A 277 -24.28 -35.76 12.83
C GLY A 277 -24.11 -36.07 14.31
N PHE A 278 -23.19 -35.38 14.99
CA PHE A 278 -23.00 -35.53 16.43
C PHE A 278 -24.22 -35.14 17.25
N ASN A 279 -24.94 -34.08 16.85
CA ASN A 279 -26.19 -33.69 17.51
C ASN A 279 -27.27 -34.78 17.41
N ASP A 280 -27.37 -35.47 16.27
CA ASP A 280 -28.32 -36.57 16.09
C ASP A 280 -27.92 -37.81 16.89
N GLU A 281 -26.62 -38.13 16.93
CA GLU A 281 -26.07 -39.19 17.78
C GLU A 281 -26.32 -38.92 19.26
N LYS A 282 -26.08 -37.67 19.70
CA LYS A 282 -26.33 -37.23 21.08
C LYS A 282 -27.80 -37.42 21.46
N LYS A 283 -28.74 -36.97 20.62
CA LYS A 283 -30.18 -37.17 20.86
C LYS A 283 -30.57 -38.65 20.98
N LYS A 284 -29.98 -39.51 20.15
CA LYS A 284 -30.23 -40.96 20.21
C LYS A 284 -29.68 -41.56 21.51
N ALA A 285 -28.48 -41.17 21.91
CA ALA A 285 -27.86 -41.64 23.15
C ALA A 285 -28.60 -41.14 24.39
N GLU A 286 -29.02 -39.87 24.43
CA GLU A 286 -29.85 -39.31 25.51
C GLU A 286 -31.21 -40.04 25.64
N LYS A 287 -31.85 -40.40 24.52
CA LYS A 287 -33.08 -41.21 24.54
C LYS A 287 -32.84 -42.60 25.13
N LYS A 288 -31.75 -43.27 24.73
CA LYS A 288 -31.37 -44.58 25.29
C LYS A 288 -31.09 -44.49 26.79
N MET A 289 -30.34 -43.48 27.22
CA MET A 289 -30.03 -43.20 28.62
C MET A 289 -31.32 -43.05 29.46
N LYS A 290 -32.26 -42.21 29.01
CA LYS A 290 -33.56 -42.03 29.68
C LYS A 290 -34.37 -43.34 29.74
N SER A 291 -34.34 -44.13 28.67
CA SER A 291 -35.00 -45.42 28.64
C SER A 291 -34.40 -46.40 29.66
N PHE A 292 -33.07 -46.48 29.77
CA PHE A 292 -32.41 -47.35 30.76
C PHE A 292 -32.67 -46.89 32.19
N ILE A 293 -32.62 -45.59 32.47
CA ILE A 293 -32.99 -45.04 33.78
C ILE A 293 -34.42 -45.46 34.16
N THR A 294 -35.37 -45.33 33.21
CA THR A 294 -36.76 -45.73 33.45
C THR A 294 -36.89 -47.24 33.72
N MET A 295 -36.18 -48.07 32.95
CA MET A 295 -36.17 -49.52 33.16
C MET A 295 -35.59 -49.90 34.53
N ILE A 296 -34.49 -49.27 34.93
CA ILE A 296 -33.85 -49.50 36.24
C ILE A 296 -34.82 -49.14 37.36
N ASN A 297 -35.40 -47.94 37.35
CA ASN A 297 -36.35 -47.50 38.38
C ASN A 297 -37.56 -48.45 38.50
N ASN A 298 -38.10 -48.92 37.36
CA ASN A 298 -39.23 -49.86 37.37
C ASN A 298 -38.83 -51.24 37.92
N MET A 299 -37.64 -51.74 37.59
CA MET A 299 -37.11 -53.00 38.09
C MET A 299 -36.76 -52.94 39.57
N GLU A 300 -36.23 -51.81 40.06
CA GLU A 300 -35.98 -51.56 41.49
C GLU A 300 -37.28 -51.56 42.29
N ALA A 301 -38.32 -50.86 41.82
CA ALA A 301 -39.63 -50.88 42.49
C ALA A 301 -40.26 -52.29 42.50
N ALA A 302 -40.09 -53.07 41.42
CA ALA A 302 -40.55 -54.45 41.36
C ALA A 302 -39.79 -55.36 42.33
N LYS A 303 -38.46 -55.16 42.44
CA LYS A 303 -37.62 -55.85 43.42
C LYS A 303 -38.04 -55.53 44.85
N GLU A 304 -38.21 -54.25 45.20
CA GLU A 304 -38.70 -53.84 46.53
C GLU A 304 -40.05 -54.48 46.87
N THR A 305 -40.95 -54.59 45.89
CA THR A 305 -42.25 -55.25 46.07
C THR A 305 -42.08 -56.75 46.36
N LEU A 306 -41.17 -57.44 45.68
CA LEU A 306 -40.89 -58.86 45.92
C LEU A 306 -40.18 -59.07 47.26
N GLU A 307 -39.22 -58.22 47.63
CA GLU A 307 -38.57 -58.24 48.94
C GLU A 307 -39.58 -58.03 50.08
N ALA A 308 -40.55 -57.11 49.90
CA ALA A 308 -41.65 -56.93 50.84
C ALA A 308 -42.55 -58.17 50.93
N GLN A 309 -42.79 -58.89 49.81
CA GLN A 309 -43.51 -60.17 49.83
C GLN A 309 -42.75 -61.27 50.55
N VAL A 310 -41.42 -61.33 50.38
CA VAL A 310 -40.56 -62.26 51.14
C VAL A 310 -40.63 -61.92 52.63
N ALA A 311 -40.45 -60.66 53.01
CA ALA A 311 -40.53 -60.24 54.41
C ALA A 311 -41.91 -60.52 55.05
N ALA A 312 -43.00 -60.30 54.31
CA ALA A 312 -44.35 -60.64 54.76
C ALA A 312 -44.55 -62.15 54.91
N LEU A 313 -44.03 -62.94 53.96
CA LEU A 313 -44.07 -64.40 54.01
C LEU A 313 -43.28 -64.93 55.21
N ASP A 314 -42.11 -64.36 55.49
CA ASP A 314 -41.25 -64.70 56.63
C ASP A 314 -41.90 -64.36 57.99
N CYS A 315 -42.79 -63.36 58.05
CA CYS A 315 -43.58 -63.06 59.26
C CYS A 315 -44.69 -64.10 59.54
N GLU A 316 -45.10 -64.87 58.53
CA GLU A 316 -46.11 -65.94 58.61
C GLU A 316 -45.46 -67.33 58.77
N TYR A 317 -44.18 -67.40 59.13
CA TYR A 317 -43.38 -68.62 59.17
C TYR A 317 -43.88 -69.68 60.17
N ASP A 318 -43.92 -70.94 59.72
CA ASP A 318 -44.21 -72.14 60.51
C ASP A 318 -43.22 -73.25 60.13
N GLU A 319 -42.50 -73.80 61.10
CA GLU A 319 -41.41 -74.76 60.88
C GLU A 319 -41.92 -76.06 60.20
N GLY A 320 -41.37 -76.40 59.03
CA GLY A 320 -41.67 -77.64 58.31
C GLY A 320 -42.78 -77.56 57.25
N ASN A 321 -43.24 -76.36 56.88
CA ASN A 321 -44.24 -76.17 55.83
C ASN A 321 -43.61 -76.16 54.41
N GLU A 322 -43.64 -77.29 53.71
CA GLU A 322 -43.11 -77.43 52.33
C GLU A 322 -43.67 -76.38 51.33
N ARG A 323 -44.89 -75.88 51.56
CA ARG A 323 -45.52 -74.86 50.69
C ARG A 323 -44.89 -73.48 50.89
N TYR A 324 -44.45 -73.18 52.11
CA TYR A 324 -43.71 -71.96 52.44
C TYR A 324 -42.33 -72.01 51.76
N GLU A 325 -41.57 -73.09 51.94
CA GLU A 325 -40.23 -73.25 51.38
C GLU A 325 -40.23 -73.11 49.85
N LYS A 326 -41.22 -73.74 49.18
CA LYS A 326 -41.37 -73.62 47.72
C LYS A 326 -41.65 -72.19 47.27
N LYS A 327 -42.51 -71.45 47.99
CA LYS A 327 -42.87 -70.07 47.64
C LYS A 327 -41.76 -69.08 47.96
N GLN A 328 -41.01 -69.31 49.03
CA GLN A 328 -39.81 -68.55 49.38
C GLN A 328 -38.73 -68.73 48.31
N GLN A 329 -38.48 -69.96 47.86
CA GLN A 329 -37.57 -70.25 46.75
C GLN A 329 -38.02 -69.56 45.46
N GLU A 330 -39.31 -69.66 45.08
CA GLU A 330 -39.86 -69.00 43.89
C GLU A 330 -39.71 -67.47 43.91
N LEU A 331 -39.85 -66.82 45.08
CA LEU A 331 -39.64 -65.38 45.23
C LEU A 331 -38.15 -65.02 45.18
N SER A 332 -37.29 -65.82 45.83
CA SER A 332 -35.84 -65.64 45.80
C SER A 332 -35.28 -65.79 44.39
N ASP A 333 -35.75 -66.76 43.61
CA ASP A 333 -35.34 -66.97 42.22
C ASP A 333 -35.73 -65.77 41.34
N LYS A 334 -36.92 -65.19 41.55
CA LYS A 334 -37.37 -63.99 40.84
C LYS A 334 -36.57 -62.74 41.21
N ILE A 335 -36.20 -62.60 42.49
CA ILE A 335 -35.33 -61.51 42.94
C ILE A 335 -33.95 -61.66 42.28
N ALA A 336 -33.36 -62.85 42.28
CA ALA A 336 -32.07 -63.11 41.64
C ALA A 336 -32.10 -62.82 40.12
N GLU A 337 -33.17 -63.24 39.43
CA GLU A 337 -33.36 -62.94 37.99
C GLU A 337 -33.48 -61.43 37.73
N LEU A 338 -34.16 -60.69 38.61
CA LEU A 338 -34.29 -59.23 38.52
C LEU A 338 -32.96 -58.52 38.82
N GLU A 339 -32.17 -59.02 39.77
CA GLU A 339 -30.85 -58.48 40.10
C GLU A 339 -29.87 -58.62 38.94
N GLU A 340 -29.87 -59.78 38.25
CA GLU A 340 -29.07 -60.00 37.04
C GLU A 340 -29.47 -58.99 35.95
N LYS A 341 -30.77 -58.83 35.69
CA LYS A 341 -31.30 -57.86 34.73
C LYS A 341 -30.95 -56.42 35.11
N LEU A 342 -31.01 -56.06 36.40
CA LEU A 342 -30.61 -54.73 36.89
C LEU A 342 -29.13 -54.46 36.66
N SER A 343 -28.27 -55.44 36.94
CA SER A 343 -26.82 -55.36 36.69
C SER A 343 -26.54 -55.08 35.20
N ASP A 344 -27.18 -55.83 34.30
CA ASP A 344 -27.06 -55.63 32.86
C ASP A 344 -27.51 -54.23 32.43
N LYS A 345 -28.65 -53.74 32.93
CA LYS A 345 -29.15 -52.39 32.59
C LYS A 345 -28.28 -51.27 33.15
N ARG A 346 -27.71 -51.44 34.35
CA ARG A 346 -26.76 -50.48 34.94
C ARG A 346 -25.48 -50.39 34.11
N LYS A 347 -24.92 -51.53 33.68
CA LYS A 347 -23.77 -51.58 32.78
C LYS A 347 -24.06 -50.90 31.42
N MET A 348 -25.22 -51.19 30.82
CA MET A 348 -25.64 -50.52 29.58
C MET A 348 -25.82 -49.00 29.76
N LEU A 349 -26.22 -48.54 30.94
CA LEU A 349 -26.33 -47.12 31.26
C LEU A 349 -24.95 -46.46 31.37
N GLU A 350 -24.00 -47.10 32.04
CA GLU A 350 -22.61 -46.64 32.14
C GLU A 350 -21.96 -46.53 30.75
N ASP A 351 -22.10 -47.55 29.90
CA ASP A 351 -21.58 -47.56 28.54
C ASP A 351 -22.13 -46.38 27.70
N VAL A 352 -23.43 -46.08 27.84
CA VAL A 352 -24.06 -44.94 27.14
C VAL A 352 -23.58 -43.60 27.71
N ALA A 353 -23.36 -43.51 29.02
CA ALA A 353 -22.84 -42.30 29.66
C ALA A 353 -21.40 -41.99 29.20
N GLU A 354 -20.53 -43.01 29.14
CA GLU A 354 -19.15 -42.86 28.64
C GLU A 354 -19.13 -42.46 27.15
N GLN A 355 -20.02 -43.05 26.34
CA GLN A 355 -20.18 -42.66 24.93
C GLN A 355 -20.63 -41.20 24.78
N LEU A 356 -21.56 -40.74 25.62
CA LEU A 356 -22.04 -39.35 25.63
C LEU A 356 -20.91 -38.36 25.99
N GLU A 357 -20.06 -38.71 26.96
CA GLU A 357 -18.92 -37.88 27.35
C GLU A 357 -17.89 -37.77 26.21
N LYS A 358 -17.50 -38.90 25.61
CA LYS A 358 -16.59 -38.95 24.47
C LYS A 358 -17.14 -38.17 23.27
N LEU A 359 -18.43 -38.29 23.00
CA LEU A 359 -19.12 -37.55 21.94
C LEU A 359 -19.11 -36.04 22.23
N GLY A 360 -19.37 -35.65 23.48
CA GLY A 360 -19.33 -34.25 23.93
C GLY A 360 -17.96 -33.60 23.73
N LEU A 361 -16.87 -34.28 24.09
CA LEU A 361 -15.50 -33.78 23.89
C LEU A 361 -15.17 -33.58 22.39
N ARG A 362 -15.58 -34.52 21.53
CA ARG A 362 -15.38 -34.40 20.08
C ARG A 362 -16.19 -33.24 19.49
N MET A 363 -17.43 -33.04 19.95
CA MET A 363 -18.26 -31.92 19.54
C MET A 363 -17.63 -30.57 19.90
N VAL A 364 -17.15 -30.41 21.14
CA VAL A 364 -16.50 -29.17 21.59
C VAL A 364 -15.27 -28.87 20.74
N LYS A 365 -14.46 -29.88 20.43
CA LYS A 365 -13.28 -29.71 19.59
C LYS A 365 -13.63 -29.23 18.17
N VAL A 366 -14.53 -29.93 17.48
CA VAL A 366 -14.94 -29.56 16.11
C VAL A 366 -15.66 -28.20 16.08
N GLN A 367 -16.44 -27.88 17.12
CA GLN A 367 -17.09 -26.58 17.24
C GLN A 367 -16.08 -25.44 17.39
N SER A 368 -15.03 -25.62 18.21
CA SER A 368 -13.95 -24.63 18.34
C SER A 368 -13.22 -24.41 17.02
N GLU A 369 -12.85 -25.49 16.32
CA GLU A 369 -12.17 -25.41 15.02
C GLU A 369 -13.05 -24.72 13.96
N TYR A 370 -14.36 -24.97 13.98
CA TYR A 370 -15.35 -24.30 13.13
C TYR A 370 -15.43 -22.80 13.41
N ASP A 371 -15.52 -22.40 14.67
CA ASP A 371 -15.64 -21.00 15.07
C ASP A 371 -14.36 -20.20 14.79
N ASP A 372 -13.19 -20.82 14.95
CA ASP A 372 -11.89 -20.24 14.61
C ASP A 372 -11.74 -20.02 13.10
N LEU A 373 -12.02 -21.06 12.31
CA LEU A 373 -11.92 -20.98 10.85
C LEU A 373 -12.91 -19.97 10.28
N ARG A 374 -14.13 -19.91 10.83
CA ARG A 374 -15.14 -18.92 10.43
C ARG A 374 -14.71 -17.49 10.74
N ARG A 375 -14.04 -17.25 11.87
CA ARG A 375 -13.49 -15.93 12.22
C ARG A 375 -12.37 -15.52 11.26
N GLU A 376 -11.49 -16.45 10.89
CA GLU A 376 -10.45 -16.21 9.89
C GLU A 376 -11.04 -15.84 8.53
N ILE A 377 -11.99 -16.63 8.02
CA ILE A 377 -12.64 -16.36 6.73
C ILE A 377 -13.32 -15.00 6.74
N ASN A 378 -13.99 -14.61 7.82
CA ASN A 378 -14.66 -13.30 7.87
C ASN A 378 -13.64 -12.15 7.79
N LYS A 379 -12.51 -12.24 8.51
CA LYS A 379 -11.44 -11.23 8.42
C LYS A 379 -10.84 -11.16 7.01
N GLU A 380 -10.57 -12.31 6.40
CA GLU A 380 -10.03 -12.38 5.04
C GLU A 380 -11.04 -11.86 4.00
N LYS A 381 -12.33 -12.17 4.17
CA LYS A 381 -13.43 -11.66 3.35
C LYS A 381 -13.55 -10.15 3.47
N ASP A 382 -13.47 -9.55 4.65
CA ASP A 382 -13.59 -8.10 4.80
C ASP A 382 -12.49 -7.36 4.02
N VAL A 383 -11.23 -7.83 4.14
CA VAL A 383 -10.09 -7.28 3.38
C VAL A 383 -10.24 -7.53 1.88
N TYR A 384 -10.76 -8.69 1.48
CA TYR A 384 -11.03 -9.03 0.09
C TYR A 384 -12.14 -8.17 -0.52
N TYR A 385 -13.29 -8.06 0.16
CA TYR A 385 -14.43 -7.24 -0.26
C TYR A 385 -14.00 -5.78 -0.41
N GLU A 386 -13.25 -5.23 0.53
CA GLU A 386 -12.77 -3.85 0.46
C GLU A 386 -11.86 -3.63 -0.77
N LYS A 387 -10.99 -4.59 -1.11
CA LYS A 387 -10.11 -4.52 -2.28
C LYS A 387 -10.85 -4.73 -3.59
N VAL A 388 -11.74 -5.72 -3.65
CA VAL A 388 -12.56 -6.02 -4.83
C VAL A 388 -13.53 -4.89 -5.11
N GLN A 389 -14.19 -4.34 -4.08
CA GLN A 389 -15.10 -3.21 -4.23
C GLN A 389 -14.37 -1.97 -4.76
N ARG A 390 -13.15 -1.67 -4.28
CA ARG A 390 -12.31 -0.60 -4.85
C ARG A 390 -11.98 -0.85 -6.33
N ASN A 391 -11.60 -2.07 -6.68
CA ASN A 391 -11.24 -2.43 -8.06
C ASN A 391 -12.44 -2.45 -9.00
N ILE A 392 -13.59 -2.97 -8.57
CA ILE A 392 -14.85 -2.97 -9.34
C ILE A 392 -15.32 -1.54 -9.53
N ASN A 393 -15.32 -0.72 -8.47
CA ASN A 393 -15.71 0.69 -8.58
C ASN A 393 -14.78 1.42 -9.58
N GLY A 394 -13.46 1.26 -9.46
CA GLY A 394 -12.51 1.86 -10.40
C GLY A 394 -12.63 1.33 -11.84
N THR A 395 -13.11 0.10 -12.03
CA THR A 395 -13.31 -0.50 -13.36
C THR A 395 -14.64 -0.09 -13.97
N LEU A 396 -15.73 -0.10 -13.21
CA LEU A 396 -17.04 0.39 -13.62
C LEU A 396 -16.97 1.86 -14.03
N TRP A 397 -16.27 2.69 -13.25
CA TRP A 397 -16.07 4.08 -13.60
C TRP A 397 -15.28 4.28 -14.90
N ARG A 398 -14.25 3.46 -15.15
CA ARG A 398 -13.52 3.49 -16.43
C ARG A 398 -14.40 3.06 -17.60
N GLU A 399 -15.24 2.05 -17.40
CA GLU A 399 -16.16 1.57 -18.44
C GLU A 399 -17.23 2.61 -18.79
N VAL A 400 -17.79 3.29 -17.78
CA VAL A 400 -18.72 4.42 -17.98
C VAL A 400 -18.02 5.56 -18.74
N ALA A 401 -16.82 5.96 -18.31
CA ALA A 401 -16.07 7.02 -18.97
C ALA A 401 -15.74 6.67 -20.43
N TYR A 402 -15.30 5.43 -20.68
CA TYR A 402 -15.01 4.93 -22.02
C TYR A 402 -16.26 4.91 -22.92
N ASN A 403 -17.39 4.38 -22.45
CA ASN A 403 -18.63 4.36 -23.23
C ASN A 403 -19.14 5.78 -23.55
N CYS A 404 -19.09 6.70 -22.58
CA CYS A 404 -19.47 8.08 -22.83
C CYS A 404 -18.53 8.76 -23.84
N LYS A 405 -17.22 8.47 -23.81
CA LYS A 405 -16.25 8.97 -24.80
C LYS A 405 -16.55 8.47 -26.21
N GLN A 406 -16.95 7.21 -26.34
CA GLN A 406 -17.32 6.62 -27.64
C GLN A 406 -18.65 7.19 -28.19
N LEU A 407 -19.54 7.64 -27.31
CA LEU A 407 -20.80 8.30 -27.67
C LEU A 407 -20.62 9.80 -27.95
N SER A 408 -19.55 10.43 -27.46
CA SER A 408 -19.24 11.86 -27.64
C SER A 408 -19.35 12.33 -29.11
N PRO A 409 -18.84 11.61 -30.14
CA PRO A 409 -18.98 12.07 -31.53
C PRO A 409 -20.41 12.04 -32.10
N LYS A 410 -21.26 11.13 -31.60
CA LYS A 410 -22.69 11.09 -31.99
C LYS A 410 -23.46 12.21 -31.28
N TRP A 411 -23.11 12.44 -30.01
CA TRP A 411 -23.66 13.51 -29.20
C TRP A 411 -23.32 14.89 -29.78
N ASN A 412 -22.06 15.14 -30.14
CA ASN A 412 -21.62 16.39 -30.78
C ASN A 412 -22.36 16.65 -32.09
N ARG A 413 -22.60 15.61 -32.91
CA ARG A 413 -23.42 15.73 -34.13
C ARG A 413 -24.87 16.11 -33.86
N LEU A 414 -25.47 15.57 -32.80
CA LEU A 414 -26.82 15.96 -32.38
C LEU A 414 -26.86 17.44 -31.96
N VAL A 415 -25.88 17.87 -31.17
CA VAL A 415 -25.72 19.27 -30.72
C VAL A 415 -25.50 20.24 -31.90
N ASP A 416 -24.71 19.81 -32.89
CA ASP A 416 -24.47 20.56 -34.13
C ASP A 416 -25.74 20.70 -34.99
N SER A 417 -26.72 19.80 -34.82
CA SER A 417 -28.01 19.85 -35.51
C SER A 417 -29.08 20.69 -34.78
N LEU A 418 -28.83 21.12 -33.55
CA LEU A 418 -29.78 21.93 -32.78
C LEU A 418 -29.92 23.36 -33.34
N THR A 419 -31.12 23.92 -33.25
CA THR A 419 -31.36 25.34 -33.56
C THR A 419 -30.64 26.24 -32.55
N PRO A 420 -30.37 27.53 -32.86
CA PRO A 420 -29.63 28.42 -31.98
C PRO A 420 -30.21 28.51 -30.55
N THR A 421 -31.53 28.59 -30.42
CA THR A 421 -32.22 28.65 -29.11
C THR A 421 -32.12 27.33 -28.35
N GLN A 422 -32.20 26.19 -29.05
CA GLN A 422 -32.04 24.87 -28.43
C GLN A 422 -30.58 24.60 -28.04
N ARG A 423 -29.63 25.09 -28.84
CA ARG A 423 -28.20 25.02 -28.51
C ARG A 423 -27.88 25.87 -27.28
N GLU A 424 -28.47 27.05 -27.16
CA GLU A 424 -28.31 27.89 -25.97
C GLU A 424 -28.89 27.22 -24.72
N LEU A 425 -30.10 26.66 -24.80
CA LEU A 425 -30.68 25.86 -23.71
C LEU A 425 -29.83 24.64 -23.37
N TYR A 426 -29.32 23.96 -24.40
CA TYR A 426 -28.42 22.83 -24.23
C TYR A 426 -27.12 23.24 -23.53
N GLU A 427 -26.43 24.29 -23.97
CA GLU A 427 -25.20 24.78 -23.33
C GLU A 427 -25.44 25.19 -21.87
N ASN A 428 -26.61 25.77 -21.56
CA ASN A 428 -27.00 26.11 -20.20
C ASN A 428 -27.20 24.88 -19.30
N VAL A 429 -27.65 23.74 -19.84
CA VAL A 429 -27.82 22.48 -19.11
C VAL A 429 -26.54 21.63 -19.12
N LYS A 430 -25.76 21.69 -20.21
CA LYS A 430 -24.48 21.01 -20.43
C LYS A 430 -23.46 21.36 -19.35
N GLY A 431 -23.39 22.64 -18.99
CA GLY A 431 -22.54 23.12 -17.89
C GLY A 431 -22.82 22.47 -16.53
N ILE A 432 -23.96 21.77 -16.37
CA ILE A 432 -24.39 21.14 -15.13
C ILE A 432 -24.12 19.62 -15.15
N SER A 433 -24.20 18.93 -16.30
CA SER A 433 -24.10 17.47 -16.43
C SER A 433 -22.67 16.90 -16.25
N TRP A 434 -22.50 15.95 -15.33
CA TRP A 434 -21.22 15.29 -15.02
C TRP A 434 -20.67 14.38 -16.13
N ILE A 435 -21.55 13.97 -17.04
CA ILE A 435 -21.29 12.86 -17.95
C ILE A 435 -20.17 13.18 -18.95
N GLU A 436 -20.15 14.37 -19.53
CA GLU A 436 -19.16 14.75 -20.56
C GLU A 436 -17.78 15.01 -19.96
N ASP A 437 -17.70 15.77 -18.86
CA ASP A 437 -16.46 16.06 -18.13
C ASP A 437 -15.79 14.76 -17.64
N MET A 438 -16.57 13.83 -17.10
CA MET A 438 -16.04 12.53 -16.66
C MET A 438 -15.67 11.64 -17.85
N SER A 439 -16.41 11.68 -18.96
CA SER A 439 -16.08 10.85 -20.13
C SER A 439 -14.74 11.19 -20.79
N GLU A 440 -14.35 12.46 -20.73
CA GLU A 440 -13.14 12.94 -21.36
C GLU A 440 -11.96 13.04 -20.39
N ARG A 441 -12.25 13.30 -19.10
CA ARG A 441 -11.24 13.72 -18.10
C ARG A 441 -11.41 13.02 -16.75
N ALA A 442 -12.04 11.84 -16.69
CA ALA A 442 -12.36 11.16 -15.42
C ALA A 442 -11.13 10.94 -14.53
N ASP A 443 -10.02 10.50 -15.12
CA ASP A 443 -8.78 10.21 -14.39
C ASP A 443 -8.22 11.52 -13.80
N GLU A 444 -8.19 12.59 -14.60
CA GLU A 444 -7.70 13.88 -14.18
C GLU A 444 -8.59 14.53 -13.11
N ILE A 445 -9.92 14.43 -13.25
CA ILE A 445 -10.89 14.89 -12.26
C ILE A 445 -10.71 14.13 -10.94
N SER A 446 -10.53 12.81 -11.01
CA SER A 446 -10.33 11.98 -9.83
C SER A 446 -9.02 12.32 -9.13
N CYS A 447 -7.94 12.59 -9.89
CA CYS A 447 -6.67 13.06 -9.33
C CYS A 447 -6.82 14.40 -8.61
N VAL A 448 -7.52 15.38 -9.21
CA VAL A 448 -7.76 16.67 -8.57
C VAL A 448 -8.65 16.53 -7.34
N ALA A 449 -9.70 15.72 -7.41
CA ALA A 449 -10.59 15.45 -6.28
C ALA A 449 -9.86 14.81 -5.10
N CYS A 450 -9.00 13.83 -5.37
CA CYS A 450 -8.20 13.17 -4.35
C CYS A 450 -7.21 14.17 -3.71
N ALA A 451 -6.58 15.01 -4.53
CA ALA A 451 -5.73 16.09 -4.04
C ALA A 451 -6.51 17.08 -3.14
N LEU A 452 -7.71 17.50 -3.53
CA LEU A 452 -8.55 18.38 -2.71
C LEU A 452 -8.96 17.75 -1.37
N TYR A 453 -9.30 16.45 -1.38
CA TYR A 453 -9.69 15.72 -0.18
C TYR A 453 -8.53 15.59 0.82
N LEU A 454 -7.31 15.42 0.30
CA LEU A 454 -6.10 15.38 1.10
C LEU A 454 -5.59 16.78 1.50
N GLY A 455 -6.32 17.85 1.16
CA GLY A 455 -5.95 19.23 1.48
C GLY A 455 -4.88 19.84 0.56
N PHE A 456 -4.55 19.17 -0.54
CA PHE A 456 -3.53 19.57 -1.51
C PHE A 456 -4.09 20.56 -2.56
N LEU A 457 -4.47 21.75 -2.11
CA LEU A 457 -5.18 22.77 -2.90
C LEU A 457 -4.39 23.29 -4.10
N ASP A 458 -3.12 23.64 -3.94
CA ASP A 458 -2.37 24.19 -5.07
C ASP A 458 -1.89 23.10 -6.04
N GLN A 459 -1.77 21.86 -5.57
CA GLN A 459 -1.43 20.69 -6.40
C GLN A 459 -2.63 20.29 -7.24
N ALA A 460 -3.82 20.26 -6.64
CA ALA A 460 -5.09 20.14 -7.34
C ALA A 460 -5.21 21.23 -8.42
N THR A 461 -4.88 22.48 -8.07
CA THR A 461 -4.98 23.63 -8.98
C THR A 461 -3.92 23.60 -10.09
N SER A 462 -2.70 23.22 -9.78
CA SER A 462 -1.60 23.15 -10.76
C SER A 462 -1.78 21.97 -11.70
N PHE A 463 -2.13 20.80 -11.17
CA PHE A 463 -2.46 19.62 -11.97
C PHE A 463 -3.63 19.91 -12.92
N ALA A 464 -4.67 20.62 -12.43
CA ALA A 464 -5.77 21.02 -13.27
C ALA A 464 -5.32 21.93 -14.43
N ARG A 465 -4.53 22.97 -14.17
CA ARG A 465 -4.00 23.88 -15.22
C ARG A 465 -3.09 23.15 -16.22
N ASP A 466 -2.18 22.31 -15.73
CA ASP A 466 -1.19 21.60 -16.54
C ASP A 466 -1.84 20.57 -17.48
N ASN A 467 -3.02 20.07 -17.14
CA ASN A 467 -3.79 19.12 -17.94
C ASN A 467 -5.00 19.78 -18.62
N GLY A 468 -4.87 21.05 -19.02
CA GLY A 468 -5.87 21.76 -19.85
C GLY A 468 -7.13 22.26 -19.13
N GLY A 469 -7.12 22.26 -17.79
CA GLY A 469 -8.13 22.86 -16.92
C GLY A 469 -7.77 24.27 -16.47
N GLY A 470 -8.23 24.67 -15.28
CA GLY A 470 -7.98 25.97 -14.67
C GLY A 470 -9.14 26.97 -14.74
N GLY A 471 -10.36 26.52 -15.02
CA GLY A 471 -11.55 27.37 -15.11
C GLY A 471 -12.18 27.77 -13.78
N CYS A 472 -11.79 27.13 -12.68
CA CYS A 472 -12.22 27.45 -11.34
C CYS A 472 -11.09 27.16 -10.34
N SER A 473 -11.17 27.71 -9.14
CA SER A 473 -10.27 27.40 -8.05
C SER A 473 -11.08 27.30 -6.75
N PRO A 474 -10.68 26.41 -5.83
CA PRO A 474 -11.31 26.31 -4.52
C PRO A 474 -11.03 27.57 -3.70
N ASP A 475 -11.91 27.85 -2.75
CA ASP A 475 -11.70 28.96 -1.80
C ASP A 475 -10.45 28.74 -0.95
N SER A 476 -9.86 29.82 -0.47
CA SER A 476 -8.61 29.79 0.31
C SER A 476 -8.71 29.04 1.65
N ASP A 477 -9.92 28.83 2.15
CA ASP A 477 -10.25 28.08 3.37
C ASP A 477 -10.80 26.67 3.09
N TRP A 478 -10.56 26.15 1.88
CA TRP A 478 -11.07 24.84 1.47
C TRP A 478 -10.47 23.69 2.29
N GLY A 479 -11.29 23.13 3.17
CA GLY A 479 -10.99 21.93 3.95
C GLY A 479 -12.29 21.34 4.51
N ARG A 480 -12.22 20.18 5.17
CA ARG A 480 -13.40 19.54 5.76
C ARG A 480 -14.06 20.47 6.79
N ARG A 481 -15.36 20.69 6.65
CA ARG A 481 -16.10 21.56 7.59
C ARG A 481 -16.42 20.79 8.88
N LYS A 482 -16.65 21.52 9.97
CA LYS A 482 -16.91 20.91 11.30
C LYS A 482 -18.20 20.09 11.36
N ASP A 483 -19.15 20.40 10.49
CA ASP A 483 -20.48 19.80 10.36
C ASP A 483 -20.59 18.80 9.19
N GLU A 484 -19.48 18.53 8.48
CA GLU A 484 -19.44 17.69 7.28
C GLU A 484 -18.76 16.34 7.61
N ASP A 485 -19.32 15.22 7.16
CA ASP A 485 -18.68 13.91 7.29
C ASP A 485 -17.65 13.63 6.18
N ASP A 486 -16.89 12.52 6.29
CA ASP A 486 -15.83 12.22 5.32
C ASP A 486 -16.38 11.94 3.90
N LEU A 487 -17.59 11.37 3.80
CA LEU A 487 -18.21 11.07 2.51
C LEU A 487 -18.69 12.36 1.83
N GLU A 488 -19.30 13.26 2.61
CA GLU A 488 -19.74 14.58 2.17
C GLU A 488 -18.56 15.45 1.72
N PHE A 489 -17.45 15.41 2.47
CA PHE A 489 -16.24 16.13 2.10
C PHE A 489 -15.59 15.57 0.83
N MET A 490 -15.54 14.25 0.69
CA MET A 490 -15.06 13.59 -0.53
C MET A 490 -15.91 13.95 -1.74
N HIS A 491 -17.23 13.97 -1.59
CA HIS A 491 -18.15 14.39 -2.63
C HIS A 491 -17.94 15.86 -3.03
N ARG A 492 -17.75 16.76 -2.06
CA ARG A 492 -17.43 18.17 -2.32
C ARG A 492 -16.10 18.33 -3.05
N CYS A 493 -15.11 17.51 -2.74
CA CYS A 493 -13.82 17.46 -3.44
C CYS A 493 -13.96 16.97 -4.88
N CYS A 494 -14.79 15.96 -5.15
CA CYS A 494 -15.10 15.53 -6.52
C CYS A 494 -15.80 16.62 -7.34
N ILE A 495 -16.76 17.33 -6.75
CA ILE A 495 -17.45 18.46 -7.41
C ILE A 495 -16.44 19.55 -7.79
N MET A 496 -15.54 19.91 -6.87
CA MET A 496 -14.57 20.97 -7.12
C MET A 496 -13.48 20.52 -8.09
N GLY A 497 -13.00 19.27 -7.99
CA GLY A 497 -12.04 18.71 -8.95
C GLY A 497 -12.56 18.76 -10.38
N ARG A 498 -13.84 18.44 -10.59
CA ARG A 498 -14.51 18.61 -11.88
C ARG A 498 -14.49 20.07 -12.35
N LYS A 499 -14.88 21.02 -11.49
CA LYS A 499 -14.90 22.46 -11.84
C LYS A 499 -13.50 22.96 -12.22
N MET A 500 -12.47 22.49 -11.52
CA MET A 500 -11.10 22.87 -11.78
C MET A 500 -10.57 22.29 -13.08
N MET A 501 -10.96 21.08 -13.47
CA MET A 501 -10.55 20.49 -14.75
C MET A 501 -11.20 21.14 -15.97
N ARG A 502 -12.19 22.01 -15.81
CA ARG A 502 -12.73 22.78 -16.93
C ARG A 502 -11.69 23.78 -17.45
N PRO A 503 -11.58 24.00 -18.77
CA PRO A 503 -10.70 25.02 -19.32
C PRO A 503 -11.06 26.42 -18.83
N SER A 504 -10.08 27.32 -18.67
CA SER A 504 -10.39 28.71 -18.35
C SER A 504 -11.08 29.38 -19.53
N MET A 505 -12.33 29.81 -19.36
CA MET A 505 -13.02 30.64 -20.35
C MET A 505 -12.23 31.96 -20.49
N SER A 506 -11.56 32.14 -21.63
CA SER A 506 -11.02 33.45 -21.97
C SER A 506 -12.18 34.44 -22.08
N PRO A 507 -12.08 35.67 -21.54
CA PRO A 507 -13.09 36.68 -21.81
C PRO A 507 -13.16 36.84 -23.33
N ARG A 508 -14.35 36.66 -23.93
CA ARG A 508 -14.58 37.08 -25.32
C ARG A 508 -14.02 38.50 -25.41
N ARG A 509 -12.95 38.69 -26.20
CA ARG A 509 -12.41 40.02 -26.50
C ARG A 509 -13.60 40.83 -26.97
N GLY A 510 -14.03 41.79 -26.15
CA GLY A 510 -15.03 42.76 -26.54
C GLY A 510 -14.55 43.38 -27.85
N PHE A 511 -15.34 43.20 -28.90
CA PHE A 511 -15.25 44.07 -30.06
C PHE A 511 -15.50 45.48 -29.52
N ARG A 512 -14.45 46.29 -29.42
CA ARG A 512 -14.60 47.74 -29.44
C ARG A 512 -15.02 48.11 -30.86
N ARG A 513 -16.32 48.35 -31.04
CA ARG A 513 -16.82 49.63 -31.55
C ARG A 513 -18.08 49.99 -30.79
#